data_AF-A0A9E5K1H1-F1
#
_entry.id   AF-A0A9E5K1H1-F1
#
_cell.length_a   1.000
_cell.length_b   1.000
_cell.length_c   1.000
_cell.angle_alpha   90.00
_cell.angle_beta   90.00
_cell.angle_gamma   90.00
#
_symmetry.space_group_name_H-M   'P 1'
#
loop_
_entity.id
_entity.type
_entity.pdbx_description
1 polymer ?
#
loop_
_entity_poly.entity_id
_entity_poly.type
_entity_poly.pdbx_seq_one_letter_code
_entity_poly.pdbx_strand_id
1 'polypeptide(L)'
;AVQATTSLKETWIARTDAETARLPGALPSKPILFFAQRELSFEQEELDAMRVAQEKDLPTLNGYSGALPHHFRAQFGDDCAEYPRRILLYLEFIGQSEKAPAYAELAERVAPIGFMGCSEAWRREPPMSFAREPLSRDALAQLSLELSPSPKRASNLSAPRPTHLALNIINRGKTKIPALSLIDRPLRLAWRINDKNGVALTSWTQPRLDQPAGLLPQAYRRDLPGDIPAGGAIEILAPIPQEVLTSDKTLEFTLVEEATIWGFSLPGKETLWAQDVGVAPLKVDLSQL
;
A
#
# COMPACT_ATOMS: atom_id res chain seq x y z
N ALA A 1 -2.07 -35.46 28.60
CA ALA A 1 -1.55 -34.19 29.13
C ALA A 1 -2.58 -33.11 28.85
N VAL A 2 -3.01 -32.36 29.86
CA VAL A 2 -3.91 -31.21 29.66
C VAL A 2 -3.05 -30.09 29.08
N GLN A 3 -3.33 -29.66 27.84
CA GLN A 3 -2.71 -28.44 27.32
C GLN A 3 -3.27 -27.27 28.13
N ALA A 4 -2.40 -26.58 28.87
CA ALA A 4 -2.79 -25.35 29.55
C ALA A 4 -3.23 -24.33 28.49
N THR A 5 -4.46 -23.85 28.60
CA THR A 5 -4.96 -22.74 27.78
C THR A 5 -4.31 -21.45 28.27
N THR A 6 -3.51 -20.81 27.43
CA THR A 6 -2.97 -19.48 27.70
C THR A 6 -4.09 -18.45 27.70
N SER A 7 -4.04 -17.49 28.61
CA SER A 7 -5.00 -16.38 28.62
C SER A 7 -4.75 -15.40 27.46
N LEU A 8 -5.78 -14.64 27.09
CA LEU A 8 -5.66 -13.56 26.08
C LEU A 8 -4.60 -12.51 26.49
N LYS A 9 -4.46 -12.25 27.80
CA LYS A 9 -3.47 -11.33 28.35
C LYS A 9 -2.04 -11.85 28.17
N GLU A 10 -1.77 -13.10 28.52
CA GLU A 10 -0.44 -13.71 28.36
C GLU A 10 -0.05 -13.78 26.88
N THR A 11 -1.03 -14.07 26.01
CA THR A 11 -0.83 -14.05 24.55
C THR A 11 -0.43 -12.66 24.05
N TRP A 12 -1.08 -11.61 24.56
CA TRP A 12 -0.74 -10.23 24.20
C TRP A 12 0.65 -9.84 24.71
N ILE A 13 0.99 -10.16 25.97
CA ILE A 13 2.32 -9.90 26.54
C ILE A 13 3.41 -10.58 25.72
N ALA A 14 3.23 -11.86 25.37
CA ALA A 14 4.19 -12.60 24.57
C ALA A 14 4.39 -11.97 23.17
N ARG A 15 3.32 -11.42 22.57
CA ARG A 15 3.42 -10.69 21.30
C ARG A 15 4.19 -9.37 21.45
N THR A 16 3.94 -8.59 22.49
CA THR A 16 4.64 -7.32 22.73
C THR A 16 6.11 -7.54 23.10
N ASP A 17 6.43 -8.64 23.79
CA ASP A 17 7.82 -9.05 24.05
C ASP A 17 8.55 -9.41 22.75
N ALA A 18 7.90 -10.17 21.87
CA ALA A 18 8.43 -10.50 20.54
C ALA A 18 8.61 -9.24 19.68
N GLU A 19 7.70 -8.27 19.77
CA GLU A 19 7.78 -6.99 19.07
C GLU A 19 8.94 -6.13 19.63
N THR A 20 9.12 -6.10 20.95
CA THR A 20 10.24 -5.44 21.62
C THR A 20 11.58 -6.02 21.18
N ALA A 21 11.66 -7.34 21.00
CA ALA A 21 12.86 -8.03 20.54
C ALA A 21 13.27 -7.66 19.10
N ARG A 22 12.38 -7.05 18.31
CA ARG A 22 12.70 -6.52 16.97
C ARG A 22 13.42 -5.18 17.00
N LEU A 23 13.47 -4.49 18.14
CA LEU A 23 14.16 -3.21 18.23
C LEU A 23 15.65 -3.38 17.91
N PRO A 24 16.21 -2.54 17.02
CA PRO A 24 17.64 -2.58 16.75
C PRO A 24 18.43 -2.15 17.99
N GLY A 25 19.64 -2.71 18.16
CA GLY A 25 20.51 -2.36 19.29
C GLY A 25 20.93 -0.88 19.31
N ALA A 26 20.90 -0.19 18.17
CA ALA A 26 21.15 1.24 18.06
C ALA A 26 19.94 1.94 17.42
N LEU A 27 19.46 3.01 18.08
CA LEU A 27 18.38 3.87 17.61
C LEU A 27 18.94 5.26 17.25
N PRO A 28 18.29 6.00 16.32
CA PRO A 28 18.66 7.38 16.04
C PRO A 28 18.44 8.30 17.25
N SER A 29 19.00 9.51 17.22
CA SER A 29 18.78 10.51 18.26
C SER A 29 17.31 10.97 18.27
N LYS A 30 16.69 11.01 19.46
CA LYS A 30 15.26 11.33 19.66
C LYS A 30 14.34 10.48 18.76
N PRO A 31 14.42 9.15 18.87
CA PRO A 31 13.85 8.24 17.89
C PRO A 31 12.33 8.29 17.88
N ILE A 32 11.74 8.05 16.72
CA ILE A 32 10.32 7.79 16.50
C ILE A 32 10.22 6.36 15.95
N LEU A 33 9.57 5.47 16.67
CA LEU A 33 9.47 4.07 16.25
C LEU A 33 8.47 3.93 15.10
N PHE A 34 8.76 3.07 14.13
CA PHE A 34 7.76 2.67 13.13
C PHE A 34 7.94 1.20 12.75
N PHE A 35 7.02 0.36 13.19
CA PHE A 35 7.04 -1.08 12.98
C PHE A 35 6.34 -1.46 11.69
N ALA A 36 7.03 -2.26 10.86
CA ALA A 36 6.47 -2.97 9.72
C ALA A 36 5.51 -4.06 10.21
N GLN A 37 4.46 -4.27 9.43
CA GLN A 37 3.47 -5.27 9.74
C GLN A 37 3.97 -6.70 9.45
N ARG A 38 3.42 -7.68 10.16
CA ARG A 38 3.68 -9.10 9.99
C ARG A 38 2.44 -9.76 9.38
N GLU A 39 1.80 -10.65 10.14
CA GLU A 39 0.69 -11.49 9.69
C GLU A 39 -0.46 -11.48 10.72
N LEU A 40 -0.45 -10.55 11.68
CA LEU A 40 -1.57 -10.36 12.60
C LEU A 40 -2.58 -9.37 12.02
N SER A 41 -3.71 -9.18 12.70
CA SER A 41 -4.68 -8.16 12.27
C SER A 41 -4.08 -6.76 12.40
N PHE A 42 -4.51 -5.83 11.55
CA PHE A 42 -4.06 -4.42 11.56
C PHE A 42 -4.08 -3.83 12.98
N GLU A 43 -5.18 -4.03 13.70
CA GLU A 43 -5.38 -3.49 15.05
C GLU A 43 -4.41 -4.09 16.04
N GLN A 44 -4.15 -5.40 15.96
CA GLN A 44 -3.23 -6.07 16.86
C GLN A 44 -1.82 -5.54 16.69
N GLU A 45 -1.35 -5.33 15.46
CA GLU A 45 0.01 -4.87 15.21
C GLU A 45 0.22 -3.41 15.54
N GLU A 46 -0.74 -2.54 15.21
CA GLU A 46 -0.67 -1.13 15.59
C GLU A 46 -0.70 -0.98 17.12
N LEU A 47 -1.53 -1.75 17.84
CA LEU A 47 -1.58 -1.73 19.31
C LEU A 47 -0.32 -2.30 19.96
N ASP A 48 0.26 -3.37 19.42
CA ASP A 48 1.50 -3.95 19.92
C ASP A 48 2.66 -2.97 19.76
N ALA A 49 2.79 -2.35 18.59
CA ALA A 49 3.79 -1.31 18.32
C ALA A 49 3.65 -0.09 19.24
N MET A 50 2.41 0.37 19.46
CA MET A 50 2.12 1.45 20.41
C MET A 50 2.50 1.08 21.85
N ARG A 51 2.23 -0.16 22.26
CA ARG A 51 2.60 -0.65 23.59
C ARG A 51 4.12 -0.65 23.79
N VAL A 52 4.88 -1.15 22.81
CA VAL A 52 6.35 -1.11 22.86
C VAL A 52 6.86 0.32 22.96
N ALA A 53 6.31 1.25 22.17
CA ALA A 53 6.69 2.66 22.22
C ALA A 53 6.43 3.29 23.60
N GLN A 54 5.28 3.01 24.21
CA GLN A 54 4.94 3.47 25.55
C GLN A 54 5.90 2.92 26.62
N GLU A 55 6.25 1.64 26.56
CA GLU A 55 7.18 1.02 27.52
C GLU A 55 8.61 1.56 27.42
N LYS A 56 8.97 2.12 26.26
CA LYS A 56 10.27 2.77 26.03
C LYS A 56 10.25 4.29 26.22
N ASP A 57 9.10 4.88 26.53
CA ASP A 57 8.89 6.34 26.56
C ASP A 57 9.32 7.01 25.24
N LEU A 58 8.94 6.40 24.11
CA LEU A 58 9.28 6.88 22.77
C LEU A 58 8.01 7.17 21.94
N PRO A 59 8.04 8.17 21.05
CA PRO A 59 6.99 8.38 20.07
C PRO A 59 6.97 7.26 19.01
N THR A 60 5.83 7.08 18.35
CA THR A 60 5.66 6.10 17.26
C THR A 60 4.82 6.65 16.12
N LEU A 61 5.07 6.18 14.89
CA LEU A 61 4.21 6.40 13.72
C LEU A 61 3.10 5.35 13.61
N ASN A 62 3.15 4.29 14.43
CA ASN A 62 2.06 3.33 14.56
C ASN A 62 0.90 3.93 15.34
N GLY A 63 -0.33 3.63 14.94
CA GLY A 63 -1.52 4.22 15.50
C GLY A 63 -2.79 3.50 15.11
N TYR A 64 -3.67 3.28 16.09
CA TYR A 64 -5.02 2.78 15.89
C TYR A 64 -6.03 3.75 16.52
N SER A 65 -6.91 4.34 15.70
CA SER A 65 -7.93 5.29 16.16
C SER A 65 -9.36 4.73 16.12
N GLY A 66 -9.52 3.44 15.80
CA GLY A 66 -10.83 2.86 15.43
C GLY A 66 -11.24 3.13 13.98
N ALA A 67 -10.61 4.11 13.32
CA ALA A 67 -10.67 4.34 11.88
C ALA A 67 -9.25 4.34 11.28
N LEU A 68 -9.15 3.98 10.00
CA LEU A 68 -7.94 4.19 9.20
C LEU A 68 -7.91 5.65 8.75
N PRO A 69 -6.86 6.43 9.09
CA PRO A 69 -6.70 7.77 8.55
C PRO A 69 -6.73 7.75 7.02
N HIS A 70 -7.11 8.87 6.42
CA HIS A 70 -7.11 8.98 4.97
C HIS A 70 -5.70 8.66 4.40
N HIS A 71 -5.64 7.85 3.35
CA HIS A 71 -4.42 7.27 2.74
C HIS A 71 -3.63 6.23 3.55
N PHE A 72 -4.09 5.83 4.74
CA PHE A 72 -3.44 4.74 5.48
C PHE A 72 -3.95 3.38 4.98
N ARG A 73 -3.05 2.42 4.86
CA ARG A 73 -3.42 1.04 4.54
C ARG A 73 -3.50 0.20 5.81
N ALA A 74 -4.51 -0.66 5.85
CA ALA A 74 -4.62 -1.67 6.90
C ALA A 74 -3.55 -2.76 6.78
N GLN A 75 -3.07 -3.00 5.56
CA GLN A 75 -2.08 -4.02 5.24
C GLN A 75 -0.97 -3.38 4.40
N PHE A 76 0.20 -3.20 5.01
CA PHE A 76 1.38 -2.68 4.35
C PHE A 76 2.60 -3.59 4.50
N GLY A 77 2.64 -4.46 5.50
CA GLY A 77 3.76 -5.39 5.68
C GLY A 77 5.10 -4.67 5.70
N ASP A 78 5.98 -5.06 4.79
CA ASP A 78 7.29 -4.46 4.52
C ASP A 78 7.29 -3.45 3.36
N ASP A 79 6.12 -2.94 2.93
CA ASP A 79 6.02 -1.90 1.89
C ASP A 79 6.66 -0.60 2.38
N CYS A 80 7.91 -0.42 1.96
CA CYS A 80 8.71 0.74 2.30
C CYS A 80 8.02 2.07 1.96
N ALA A 81 7.06 2.12 1.03
CA ALA A 81 6.40 3.37 0.65
C ALA A 81 5.52 3.93 1.77
N GLU A 82 5.12 3.13 2.77
CA GLU A 82 4.40 3.64 3.94
C GLU A 82 5.24 4.57 4.81
N TYR A 83 6.55 4.32 4.89
CA TYR A 83 7.47 5.14 5.67
C TYR A 83 7.46 6.63 5.26
N PRO A 84 7.80 7.00 4.01
CA PRO A 84 7.72 8.38 3.56
C PRO A 84 6.27 8.89 3.57
N ARG A 85 5.27 8.04 3.25
CA ARG A 85 3.86 8.43 3.23
C ARG A 85 3.37 8.92 4.59
N ARG A 86 3.61 8.17 5.67
CA ARG A 86 3.17 8.58 7.02
C ARG A 86 3.84 9.88 7.47
N ILE A 87 5.12 10.06 7.14
CA ILE A 87 5.85 11.32 7.42
C ILE A 87 5.21 12.48 6.67
N LEU A 88 4.99 12.35 5.36
CA LEU A 88 4.40 13.41 4.54
C LEU A 88 2.99 13.76 4.99
N LEU A 89 2.15 12.78 5.30
CA LEU A 89 0.79 13.00 5.79
C LEU A 89 0.79 13.70 7.14
N TYR A 90 1.72 13.35 8.04
CA TYR A 90 1.89 14.08 9.29
C TYR A 90 2.33 15.53 9.05
N LEU A 91 3.32 15.75 8.17
CA LEU A 91 3.79 17.10 7.85
C LEU A 91 2.70 17.95 7.21
N GLU A 92 1.89 17.39 6.34
CA GLU A 92 0.70 18.07 5.80
C GLU A 92 -0.27 18.42 6.92
N PHE A 93 -0.61 17.47 7.80
CA PHE A 93 -1.52 17.69 8.93
C PHE A 93 -1.09 18.84 9.83
N ILE A 94 0.22 19.01 10.07
CA ILE A 94 0.75 20.10 10.90
C ILE A 94 1.13 21.37 10.10
N GLY A 95 0.82 21.44 8.79
CA GLY A 95 1.10 22.59 7.94
C GLY A 95 2.60 22.84 7.68
N GLN A 96 3.41 21.77 7.62
CA GLN A 96 4.85 21.82 7.40
C GLN A 96 5.33 21.06 6.16
N SER A 97 4.43 20.53 5.33
CA SER A 97 4.78 19.79 4.09
C SER A 97 5.61 20.60 3.10
N GLU A 98 5.45 21.93 3.05
CA GLU A 98 6.19 22.83 2.16
C GLU A 98 7.55 23.28 2.71
N LYS A 99 7.88 22.92 3.96
CA LYS A 99 9.19 23.27 4.55
C LYS A 99 10.23 22.28 4.09
N ALA A 100 11.10 22.70 3.18
CA ALA A 100 12.13 21.84 2.58
C ALA A 100 12.90 20.92 3.56
N PRO A 101 13.38 21.38 4.74
CA PRO A 101 14.10 20.48 5.64
C PRO A 101 13.19 19.60 6.51
N ALA A 102 11.90 19.91 6.65
CA ALA A 102 11.04 19.27 7.64
C ALA A 102 10.86 17.77 7.41
N TYR A 103 10.85 17.34 6.14
CA TYR A 103 10.84 15.92 5.80
C TYR A 103 12.11 15.22 6.28
N ALA A 104 13.28 15.68 5.86
CA ALA A 104 14.56 15.05 6.19
C ALA A 104 14.80 15.01 7.71
N GLU A 105 14.53 16.13 8.41
CA GLU A 105 14.69 16.22 9.86
C GLU A 105 13.81 15.21 10.62
N LEU A 106 12.57 15.01 10.14
CA LEU A 106 11.67 14.05 10.75
C LEU A 106 12.05 12.61 10.37
N ALA A 107 12.39 12.38 9.11
CA ALA A 107 12.79 11.09 8.57
C ALA A 107 14.05 10.53 9.24
N GLU A 108 15.03 11.36 9.56
CA GLU A 108 16.25 10.97 10.28
C GLU A 108 15.98 10.44 11.69
N ARG A 109 14.90 10.89 12.33
CA ARG A 109 14.50 10.45 13.67
C ARG A 109 13.70 9.15 13.64
N VAL A 110 13.11 8.80 12.51
CA VAL A 110 12.26 7.61 12.43
C VAL A 110 13.13 6.35 12.31
N ALA A 111 12.85 5.37 13.16
CA ALA A 111 13.47 4.05 13.15
C ALA A 111 12.51 3.04 12.48
N PRO A 112 12.70 2.69 11.19
CA PRO A 112 11.87 1.69 10.52
C PRO A 112 12.26 0.27 10.98
N ILE A 113 11.36 -0.42 11.68
CA ILE A 113 11.61 -1.71 12.33
C ILE A 113 10.94 -2.84 11.54
N GLY A 114 11.74 -3.70 10.93
CA GLY A 114 11.28 -4.85 10.12
C GLY A 114 10.90 -4.51 8.68
N PHE A 115 11.05 -3.25 8.25
CA PHE A 115 11.04 -2.92 6.83
C PHE A 115 12.33 -3.42 6.17
N MET A 116 12.24 -3.97 4.96
CA MET A 116 13.38 -4.56 4.25
C MET A 116 13.52 -3.98 2.85
N GLY A 117 14.77 -3.77 2.41
CA GLY A 117 15.05 -3.32 1.04
C GLY A 117 14.62 -1.88 0.73
N CYS A 118 14.39 -1.05 1.74
CA CYS A 118 14.03 0.35 1.53
C CYS A 118 15.22 1.16 1.02
N SER A 119 14.95 2.11 0.12
CA SER A 119 15.98 3.03 -0.35
C SER A 119 16.44 3.98 0.76
N GLU A 120 17.74 4.05 1.03
CA GLU A 120 18.30 5.02 1.98
C GLU A 120 18.07 6.47 1.54
N ALA A 121 17.91 6.71 0.23
CA ALA A 121 17.61 8.03 -0.29
C ALA A 121 16.31 8.60 0.29
N TRP A 122 15.36 7.72 0.66
CA TRP A 122 14.07 8.12 1.23
C TRP A 122 14.19 8.75 2.61
N ARG A 123 15.33 8.65 3.29
CA ARG A 123 15.58 9.43 4.52
C ARG A 123 15.82 10.91 4.25
N ARG A 124 16.26 11.26 3.04
CA ARG A 124 16.62 12.62 2.65
C ARG A 124 15.56 13.26 1.77
N GLU A 125 14.99 12.49 0.86
CA GLU A 125 14.01 12.98 -0.10
C GLU A 125 12.83 12.01 -0.22
N PRO A 126 11.58 12.47 -0.08
CA PRO A 126 10.44 11.61 -0.26
C PRO A 126 10.33 11.15 -1.72
N PRO A 127 10.01 9.88 -1.99
CA PRO A 127 9.76 9.41 -3.37
C PRO A 127 8.41 9.87 -3.93
N MET A 128 7.62 10.61 -3.16
CA MET A 128 6.25 10.98 -3.51
C MET A 128 5.95 12.44 -3.17
N SER A 129 5.02 13.02 -3.92
CA SER A 129 4.48 14.36 -3.74
C SER A 129 2.96 14.35 -3.80
N PHE A 130 2.35 15.50 -3.48
CA PHE A 130 0.91 15.69 -3.45
C PHE A 130 0.38 16.33 -4.74
N ALA A 131 -0.64 15.74 -5.32
CA ALA A 131 -1.53 16.43 -6.25
C ALA A 131 -2.45 17.38 -5.46
N ARG A 132 -2.43 18.67 -5.82
CA ARG A 132 -3.31 19.71 -5.28
C ARG A 132 -4.50 20.00 -6.21
N GLU A 133 -4.47 19.46 -7.42
CA GLU A 133 -5.48 19.60 -8.46
C GLU A 133 -5.71 18.23 -9.12
N PRO A 134 -6.89 17.99 -9.74
CA PRO A 134 -7.13 16.77 -10.49
C PRO A 134 -6.11 16.58 -11.60
N LEU A 135 -5.74 15.33 -11.87
CA LEU A 135 -4.85 15.05 -13.00
C LEU A 135 -5.57 15.40 -14.31
N SER A 136 -4.90 16.14 -15.19
CA SER A 136 -5.48 16.49 -16.48
C SER A 136 -5.63 15.24 -17.36
N ARG A 137 -6.66 15.22 -18.21
CA ARG A 137 -6.87 14.14 -19.17
C ARG A 137 -5.65 13.92 -20.07
N ASP A 138 -5.00 15.02 -20.46
CA ASP A 138 -3.79 14.97 -21.28
C ASP A 138 -2.64 14.28 -20.55
N ALA A 139 -2.45 14.56 -19.25
CA ALA A 139 -1.42 13.91 -18.44
C ALA A 139 -1.70 12.40 -18.28
N LEU A 140 -2.96 12.05 -18.03
CA LEU A 140 -3.40 10.65 -17.89
C LEU A 140 -3.27 9.86 -19.19
N ALA A 141 -3.57 10.48 -20.34
CA ALA A 141 -3.43 9.84 -21.65
C ALA A 141 -1.98 9.52 -22.04
N GLN A 142 -0.99 10.09 -21.34
CA GLN A 142 0.43 9.75 -21.52
C GLN A 142 0.89 8.55 -20.70
N LEU A 143 0.00 7.98 -19.87
CA LEU A 143 0.31 6.81 -19.05
C LEU A 143 0.07 5.51 -19.83
N SER A 144 0.92 4.51 -19.58
CA SER A 144 0.72 3.16 -20.06
C SER A 144 1.18 2.13 -19.03
N LEU A 145 0.62 0.92 -19.14
CA LEU A 145 0.98 -0.23 -18.31
C LEU A 145 1.73 -1.26 -19.15
N GLU A 146 2.85 -1.75 -18.63
CA GLU A 146 3.63 -2.82 -19.24
C GLU A 146 3.99 -3.87 -18.18
N LEU A 147 4.05 -5.15 -18.55
CA LEU A 147 4.62 -6.18 -17.67
C LEU A 147 6.12 -5.97 -17.56
N SER A 148 6.66 -6.06 -16.34
CA SER A 148 8.10 -6.07 -16.14
C SER A 148 8.65 -7.39 -16.74
N PRO A 149 9.72 -7.34 -17.55
CA PRO A 149 10.23 -8.49 -18.31
C PRO A 149 10.84 -9.61 -17.44
N SER A 150 10.86 -9.46 -16.12
CA SER A 150 11.34 -10.49 -15.21
C SER A 150 10.43 -10.58 -13.98
N PRO A 151 9.77 -11.72 -13.72
CA PRO A 151 9.12 -11.94 -12.45
C PRO A 151 10.21 -11.93 -11.37
N LYS A 152 10.27 -10.86 -10.59
CA LYS A 152 11.13 -10.82 -9.41
C LYS A 152 10.49 -11.69 -8.35
N ARG A 153 11.02 -12.90 -8.15
CA ARG A 153 10.81 -13.59 -6.87
C ARG A 153 11.37 -12.67 -5.79
N ALA A 154 10.54 -12.21 -4.87
CA ALA A 154 11.01 -11.54 -3.67
C ALA A 154 11.94 -12.53 -2.94
N SER A 155 13.25 -12.32 -3.06
CA SER A 155 14.24 -13.22 -2.50
C SER A 155 14.25 -13.05 -0.98
N ASN A 156 14.33 -14.18 -0.28
CA ASN A 156 14.80 -14.31 1.12
C ASN A 156 13.78 -14.49 2.26
N LEU A 157 12.55 -14.99 2.04
CA LEU A 157 11.66 -15.36 3.16
C LEU A 157 11.08 -16.78 3.05
N SER A 158 11.01 -17.44 4.20
CA SER A 158 10.70 -18.87 4.39
C SER A 158 9.21 -19.23 4.32
N ALA A 159 8.32 -18.26 4.15
CA ALA A 159 6.88 -18.47 4.02
C ALA A 159 6.46 -18.49 2.54
N PRO A 160 5.40 -19.23 2.14
CA PRO A 160 4.85 -19.17 0.79
C PRO A 160 4.26 -17.77 0.54
N ARG A 161 5.07 -16.84 0.01
CA ARG A 161 4.60 -15.51 -0.35
C ARG A 161 3.63 -15.59 -1.54
N PRO A 162 2.63 -14.70 -1.61
CA PRO A 162 1.83 -14.55 -2.83
C PRO A 162 2.77 -14.28 -4.00
N THR A 163 2.49 -14.91 -5.15
CA THR A 163 3.21 -14.62 -6.38
C THR A 163 2.92 -13.17 -6.74
N HIS A 164 3.95 -12.36 -6.95
CA HIS A 164 3.77 -10.98 -7.36
C HIS A 164 3.99 -10.85 -8.85
N LEU A 165 3.14 -10.06 -9.51
CA LEU A 165 3.39 -9.54 -10.84
C LEU A 165 4.02 -8.16 -10.74
N ALA A 166 5.19 -7.98 -11.36
CA ALA A 166 5.82 -6.68 -11.47
C ALA A 166 5.28 -5.98 -12.72
N LEU A 167 4.72 -4.79 -12.54
CA LEU A 167 4.16 -3.96 -13.60
C LEU A 167 4.90 -2.63 -13.63
N ASN A 168 5.22 -2.15 -14.83
CA ASN A 168 5.73 -0.82 -15.03
C ASN A 168 4.58 0.11 -15.41
N ILE A 169 4.44 1.21 -14.65
CA ILE A 169 3.60 2.33 -15.03
C ILE A 169 4.51 3.36 -15.68
N ILE A 170 4.34 3.57 -16.97
CA ILE A 170 5.20 4.42 -17.80
C ILE A 170 4.49 5.74 -18.04
N ASN A 171 5.18 6.85 -17.83
CA ASN A 171 4.71 8.19 -18.12
C ASN A 171 5.51 8.77 -19.30
N ARG A 172 4.88 8.84 -20.47
CA ARG A 172 5.46 9.44 -21.68
C ARG A 172 5.31 10.97 -21.72
N GLY A 173 4.66 11.55 -20.72
CA GLY A 173 4.40 12.97 -20.59
C GLY A 173 5.61 13.77 -20.11
N LYS A 174 5.47 15.09 -20.16
CA LYS A 174 6.51 16.04 -19.73
C LYS A 174 6.40 16.44 -18.26
N THR A 175 5.33 16.03 -17.59
CA THR A 175 5.05 16.35 -16.19
C THR A 175 5.08 15.09 -15.35
N LYS A 176 5.68 15.17 -14.16
CA LYS A 176 5.62 14.11 -13.15
C LYS A 176 4.16 13.91 -12.70
N ILE A 177 3.78 12.67 -12.40
CA ILE A 177 2.48 12.35 -11.81
C ILE A 177 2.65 12.11 -10.32
N PRO A 178 2.04 12.93 -9.44
CA PRO A 178 2.11 12.74 -8.00
C PRO A 178 1.46 11.42 -7.55
N ALA A 179 2.06 10.76 -6.57
CA ALA A 179 1.53 9.53 -5.97
C ALA A 179 0.50 9.74 -4.86
N LEU A 180 0.49 10.92 -4.23
CA LEU A 180 -0.49 11.30 -3.21
C LEU A 180 -1.43 12.37 -3.76
N SER A 181 -2.57 12.59 -3.09
CA SER A 181 -3.56 13.58 -3.50
C SER A 181 -4.19 14.25 -2.28
N LEU A 182 -4.16 15.58 -2.21
CA LEU A 182 -4.80 16.37 -1.14
C LEU A 182 -6.27 16.70 -1.42
N ILE A 183 -6.75 16.33 -2.60
CA ILE A 183 -8.14 16.52 -3.03
C ILE A 183 -8.90 15.19 -3.06
N ASP A 184 -8.38 14.17 -2.38
CA ASP A 184 -8.94 12.81 -2.30
C ASP A 184 -9.14 12.13 -3.65
N ARG A 185 -8.24 12.44 -4.61
CA ARG A 185 -8.20 11.84 -5.95
C ARG A 185 -6.84 11.20 -6.26
N PRO A 186 -6.35 10.22 -5.46
CA PRO A 186 -5.10 9.55 -5.78
C PRO A 186 -5.23 8.69 -7.05
N LEU A 187 -4.16 8.65 -7.83
CA LEU A 187 -3.99 7.65 -8.89
C LEU A 187 -3.55 6.32 -8.27
N ARG A 188 -4.18 5.23 -8.66
CA ARG A 188 -3.90 3.88 -8.14
C ARG A 188 -3.82 2.87 -9.25
N LEU A 189 -3.01 1.83 -9.04
CA LEU A 189 -3.13 0.61 -9.82
C LEU A 189 -4.34 -0.16 -9.31
N ALA A 190 -5.20 -0.62 -10.22
CA ALA A 190 -6.27 -1.54 -9.92
C ALA A 190 -6.17 -2.77 -10.81
N TRP A 191 -6.62 -3.93 -10.31
CA TRP A 191 -6.71 -5.14 -11.11
C TRP A 191 -7.96 -5.94 -10.82
N ARG A 192 -8.42 -6.72 -11.78
CA ARG A 192 -9.50 -7.69 -11.60
C ARG A 192 -9.17 -9.01 -12.25
N ILE A 193 -9.90 -10.04 -11.85
CA ILE A 193 -9.81 -11.38 -12.40
C ILE A 193 -10.98 -11.57 -13.34
N ASN A 194 -10.71 -12.02 -14.55
CA ASN A 194 -11.73 -12.42 -15.51
C ASN A 194 -11.68 -13.94 -15.74
N ASP A 195 -12.82 -14.54 -16.09
CA ASP A 195 -12.88 -15.92 -16.56
C ASP A 195 -12.34 -16.05 -18.00
N LYS A 196 -12.30 -17.28 -18.52
CA LYS A 196 -11.85 -17.58 -19.89
C LYS A 196 -12.66 -16.89 -21.00
N ASN A 197 -13.88 -16.45 -20.71
CA ASN A 197 -14.75 -15.75 -21.66
C ASN A 197 -14.57 -14.22 -21.55
N GLY A 198 -13.67 -13.74 -20.68
CA GLY A 198 -13.45 -12.33 -20.42
C GLY A 198 -14.50 -11.71 -19.51
N VAL A 199 -15.33 -12.50 -18.83
CA VAL A 199 -16.32 -12.00 -17.87
C VAL A 199 -15.61 -11.76 -16.53
N ALA A 200 -15.77 -10.55 -15.99
CA ALA A 200 -15.18 -10.17 -14.72
C ALA A 200 -15.76 -11.01 -13.56
N LEU A 201 -14.87 -11.73 -12.87
CA LEU A 201 -15.19 -12.48 -11.64
C LEU A 201 -15.09 -11.58 -10.41
N THR A 202 -14.22 -10.57 -10.44
CA THR A 202 -14.05 -9.56 -9.39
C THR A 202 -14.31 -8.15 -9.92
N SER A 203 -14.63 -7.23 -9.00
CA SER A 203 -14.83 -5.80 -9.29
C SER A 203 -13.53 -5.01 -9.09
N TRP A 204 -13.43 -3.87 -9.75
CA TRP A 204 -12.38 -2.86 -9.51
C TRP A 204 -12.48 -2.18 -8.13
N THR A 205 -13.66 -2.22 -7.50
CA THR A 205 -14.03 -1.35 -6.37
C THR A 205 -14.40 -2.10 -5.10
N GLN A 206 -14.92 -3.34 -5.21
CA GLN A 206 -15.46 -4.04 -4.06
C GLN A 206 -15.01 -5.50 -4.01
N PRO A 207 -14.63 -5.99 -2.82
CA PRO A 207 -14.78 -7.40 -2.51
C PRO A 207 -16.24 -7.78 -2.69
N ARG A 208 -16.48 -8.95 -3.26
CA ARG A 208 -17.81 -9.54 -3.33
C ARG A 208 -18.44 -9.58 -1.93
N LEU A 209 -19.60 -8.95 -1.74
CA LEU A 209 -20.33 -8.87 -0.46
C LEU A 209 -20.70 -10.26 0.10
N ASP A 210 -20.74 -11.28 -0.75
CA ASP A 210 -20.97 -12.68 -0.40
C ASP A 210 -19.71 -13.43 0.06
N GLN A 211 -18.53 -12.79 0.05
CA GLN A 211 -17.31 -13.38 0.61
C GLN A 211 -17.16 -13.06 2.09
N PRO A 212 -16.83 -14.04 2.96
CA PRO A 212 -16.61 -13.81 4.37
C PRO A 212 -15.51 -12.76 4.56
N ALA A 213 -15.78 -11.77 5.41
CA ALA A 213 -14.96 -10.57 5.65
C ALA A 213 -13.52 -10.81 6.13
N GLY A 214 -13.05 -12.06 6.16
CA GLY A 214 -11.76 -12.46 6.70
C GLY A 214 -10.66 -12.74 5.69
N LEU A 215 -10.92 -12.74 4.36
CA LEU A 215 -9.88 -13.15 3.41
C LEU A 215 -9.36 -12.08 2.44
N LEU A 216 -10.15 -11.20 1.81
CA LEU A 216 -9.56 -10.18 0.90
C LEU A 216 -10.40 -8.89 0.74
N PRO A 217 -10.59 -8.03 1.77
CA PRO A 217 -11.42 -6.83 1.59
C PRO A 217 -10.76 -5.67 0.82
N GLN A 218 -9.48 -5.74 0.46
CA GLN A 218 -8.76 -4.62 -0.18
C GLN A 218 -7.84 -5.01 -1.35
N ALA A 219 -7.88 -6.27 -1.81
CA ALA A 219 -6.75 -6.89 -2.54
C ALA A 219 -6.65 -6.62 -4.04
N TYR A 220 -7.31 -5.58 -4.57
CA TYR A 220 -7.36 -5.30 -6.00
C TYR A 220 -6.99 -3.86 -6.37
N ARG A 221 -6.50 -3.09 -5.39
CA ARG A 221 -5.99 -1.73 -5.57
C ARG A 221 -4.67 -1.57 -4.85
N ARG A 222 -3.76 -0.78 -5.41
CA ARG A 222 -2.49 -0.44 -4.78
C ARG A 222 -2.15 1.03 -5.04
N ASP A 223 -1.85 1.77 -3.97
CA ASP A 223 -1.29 3.12 -4.14
C ASP A 223 0.08 3.03 -4.79
N LEU A 224 0.45 4.11 -5.48
CA LEU A 224 1.77 4.20 -6.09
C LEU A 224 2.85 4.24 -4.98
N PRO A 225 3.96 3.50 -5.13
CA PRO A 225 5.07 3.52 -4.17
C PRO A 225 5.87 4.84 -4.20
N GLY A 226 5.69 5.63 -5.25
CA GLY A 226 6.34 6.92 -5.49
C GLY A 226 5.74 7.60 -6.72
N ASP A 227 6.10 8.85 -6.94
CA ASP A 227 5.67 9.61 -8.11
C ASP A 227 6.13 8.94 -9.41
N ILE A 228 5.34 9.07 -10.47
CA ILE A 228 5.74 8.61 -11.81
C ILE A 228 6.55 9.73 -12.49
N PRO A 229 7.88 9.58 -12.70
CA PRO A 229 8.70 10.65 -13.28
C PRO A 229 8.23 11.05 -14.68
N ALA A 230 8.45 12.31 -15.07
CA ALA A 230 8.25 12.74 -16.45
C ALA A 230 9.18 11.97 -17.40
N GLY A 231 8.63 11.40 -18.48
CA GLY A 231 9.38 10.56 -19.41
C GLY A 231 9.95 9.27 -18.79
N GLY A 232 9.49 8.87 -17.60
CA GLY A 232 10.02 7.75 -16.84
C GLY A 232 8.99 6.67 -16.56
N ALA A 233 9.35 5.76 -15.65
CA ALA A 233 8.47 4.70 -15.21
C ALA A 233 8.65 4.40 -13.72
N ILE A 234 7.65 3.80 -13.11
CA ILE A 234 7.75 3.18 -11.78
C ILE A 234 7.33 1.71 -11.87
N GLU A 235 8.01 0.87 -11.11
CA GLU A 235 7.63 -0.54 -10.94
C GLU A 235 6.71 -0.66 -9.73
N ILE A 236 5.63 -1.40 -9.89
CA ILE A 236 4.68 -1.74 -8.83
C ILE A 236 4.46 -3.25 -8.81
N LEU A 237 4.45 -3.82 -7.61
CA LEU A 237 4.19 -5.25 -7.43
C LEU A 237 2.70 -5.45 -7.16
N ALA A 238 2.02 -6.28 -7.95
CA ALA A 238 0.65 -6.69 -7.69
C ALA A 238 0.63 -8.09 -7.09
N PRO A 239 0.17 -8.29 -5.85
CA PRO A 239 0.03 -9.63 -5.28
C PRO A 239 -1.06 -10.41 -6.02
N ILE A 240 -0.73 -11.61 -6.49
CA ILE A 240 -1.65 -12.50 -7.18
C ILE A 240 -1.98 -13.68 -6.26
N PRO A 241 -3.26 -13.89 -5.93
CA PRO A 241 -3.66 -15.05 -5.13
C PRO A 241 -3.32 -16.35 -5.86
N GLN A 242 -2.85 -17.36 -5.13
CA GLN A 242 -2.39 -18.62 -5.75
C GLN A 242 -3.51 -19.35 -6.50
N GLU A 243 -4.75 -19.22 -6.05
CA GLU A 243 -5.95 -19.78 -6.68
C GLU A 243 -6.25 -19.19 -8.07
N VAL A 244 -5.60 -18.08 -8.44
CA VAL A 244 -5.72 -17.48 -9.78
C VAL A 244 -4.67 -18.07 -10.72
N LEU A 245 -3.48 -18.39 -10.22
CA LEU A 245 -2.34 -18.86 -11.03
C LEU A 245 -2.57 -20.20 -11.72
N THR A 246 -3.43 -21.05 -11.17
CA THR A 246 -3.66 -22.42 -11.65
C THR A 246 -4.89 -22.55 -12.56
N SER A 247 -5.50 -21.43 -12.97
CA SER A 247 -6.81 -21.42 -13.63
C SER A 247 -6.78 -20.81 -15.04
N ASP A 248 -7.80 -21.12 -15.84
CA ASP A 248 -8.09 -20.53 -17.16
C ASP A 248 -8.56 -19.06 -17.08
N LYS A 249 -8.02 -18.31 -16.12
CA LYS A 249 -8.40 -16.93 -15.81
C LYS A 249 -7.37 -15.96 -16.36
N THR A 250 -7.81 -14.74 -16.62
CA THR A 250 -6.93 -13.63 -16.99
C THR A 250 -6.96 -12.55 -15.91
N LEU A 251 -5.82 -11.89 -15.73
CA LEU A 251 -5.78 -10.66 -14.94
C LEU A 251 -5.87 -9.46 -15.87
N GLU A 252 -6.65 -8.48 -15.47
CA GLU A 252 -6.76 -7.21 -16.16
C GLU A 252 -6.36 -6.10 -15.21
N PHE A 253 -5.32 -5.35 -15.58
CA PHE A 253 -4.80 -4.22 -14.83
C PHE A 253 -5.23 -2.91 -15.49
N THR A 254 -5.56 -1.92 -14.67
CA THR A 254 -5.82 -0.56 -15.13
C THR A 254 -5.31 0.46 -14.11
N LEU A 255 -5.27 1.72 -14.52
CA LEU A 255 -5.07 2.84 -13.60
C LEU A 255 -6.42 3.49 -13.32
N VAL A 256 -6.65 3.85 -12.06
CA VAL A 256 -7.86 4.54 -11.64
C VAL A 256 -7.48 5.80 -10.88
N GLU A 257 -8.13 6.91 -11.19
CA GLU A 257 -8.12 8.08 -10.31
C GLU A 257 -9.36 7.95 -9.43
N GLU A 258 -9.15 7.83 -8.12
CA GLU A 258 -10.26 7.78 -7.18
C GLU A 258 -11.05 9.09 -7.23
N ALA A 259 -12.35 9.01 -7.00
CA ALA A 259 -13.19 10.19 -6.87
C ALA A 259 -14.17 9.99 -5.73
N THR A 260 -14.33 11.00 -4.87
CA THR A 260 -15.31 10.97 -3.79
C THR A 260 -16.72 11.14 -4.37
N ILE A 261 -17.37 10.05 -4.79
CA ILE A 261 -18.81 10.07 -5.10
C ILE A 261 -19.57 9.28 -4.04
N TRP A 262 -20.02 9.96 -2.99
CA TRP A 262 -21.05 9.43 -2.08
C TRP A 262 -22.41 9.54 -2.77
N GLY A 263 -22.86 8.47 -3.41
CA GLY A 263 -24.19 8.39 -4.00
C GLY A 263 -24.79 7.01 -3.81
N PHE A 264 -25.87 6.93 -3.01
CA PHE A 264 -26.74 5.75 -2.95
C PHE A 264 -27.16 5.39 -4.39
N SER A 265 -26.68 4.25 -4.90
CA SER A 265 -27.04 3.80 -6.23
C SER A 265 -28.55 3.56 -6.26
N LEU A 266 -29.27 4.28 -7.13
CA LEU A 266 -30.60 3.82 -7.56
C LEU A 266 -30.42 2.44 -8.23
N PRO A 267 -31.37 1.51 -8.07
CA PRO A 267 -31.27 0.19 -8.68
C PRO A 267 -31.00 0.29 -10.19
N GLY A 268 -29.87 -0.25 -10.65
CA GLY A 268 -29.52 -0.34 -12.07
C GLY A 268 -28.56 0.72 -12.61
N LYS A 269 -27.93 1.56 -11.77
CA LYS A 269 -26.79 2.40 -12.19
C LYS A 269 -25.58 2.14 -11.30
N GLU A 270 -24.48 1.66 -11.89
CA GLU A 270 -23.20 1.64 -11.19
C GLU A 270 -22.82 3.07 -10.81
N THR A 271 -22.78 3.36 -9.51
CA THR A 271 -22.15 4.59 -9.02
C THR A 271 -20.66 4.47 -9.32
N LEU A 272 -20.10 5.36 -10.16
CA LEU A 272 -18.67 5.38 -10.47
C LEU A 272 -17.89 5.91 -9.25
N TRP A 273 -17.34 5.00 -8.44
CA TRP A 273 -16.50 5.34 -7.28
C TRP A 273 -15.06 5.73 -7.66
N ALA A 274 -14.67 5.49 -8.91
CA ALA A 274 -13.38 5.89 -9.48
C ALA A 274 -13.56 6.16 -10.97
N GLN A 275 -12.82 7.11 -11.52
CA GLN A 275 -12.84 7.38 -12.95
C GLN A 275 -11.73 6.53 -13.61
N ASP A 276 -12.11 5.70 -14.59
CA ASP A 276 -11.13 5.12 -15.51
C ASP A 276 -10.39 6.26 -16.21
N VAL A 277 -9.07 6.27 -16.07
CA VAL A 277 -8.23 7.34 -16.61
C VAL A 277 -8.03 7.22 -18.12
N GLY A 278 -8.64 6.23 -18.77
CA GLY A 278 -8.56 6.00 -20.21
C GLY A 278 -7.25 5.31 -20.62
N VAL A 279 -6.54 4.72 -19.67
CA VAL A 279 -5.37 3.88 -19.94
C VAL A 279 -5.87 2.53 -20.40
N ALA A 280 -5.43 2.09 -21.57
CA ALA A 280 -5.81 0.78 -22.11
C ALA A 280 -5.48 -0.32 -21.08
N PRO A 281 -6.47 -1.13 -20.65
CA PRO A 281 -6.22 -2.16 -19.66
C PRO A 281 -5.19 -3.16 -20.17
N LEU A 282 -4.24 -3.51 -19.31
CA LEU A 282 -3.25 -4.54 -19.59
C LEU A 282 -3.83 -5.89 -19.19
N LYS A 283 -4.03 -6.77 -20.16
CA LYS A 283 -4.48 -8.15 -19.93
C LYS A 283 -3.28 -9.09 -19.88
N VAL A 284 -3.26 -9.92 -18.86
CA VAL A 284 -2.20 -10.89 -18.60
C VAL A 284 -2.82 -12.27 -18.56
N ASP A 285 -2.39 -13.12 -19.48
CA ASP A 285 -2.72 -14.55 -19.46
C ASP A 285 -1.77 -15.25 -18.48
N LEU A 286 -2.34 -15.79 -17.40
CA LEU A 286 -1.58 -16.42 -16.34
C LEU A 286 -0.97 -17.76 -16.76
N SER A 287 -1.46 -18.38 -17.84
CA SER A 287 -0.88 -19.62 -18.36
C SER A 287 0.53 -19.43 -18.96
N GLN A 288 0.95 -18.17 -19.16
CA GLN A 288 2.25 -17.80 -19.73
C GLN A 288 3.33 -17.51 -18.68
N LEU A 289 2.99 -17.56 -17.39
CA LEU A 289 3.88 -17.27 -16.25
C LEU A 289 4.41 -18.55 -15.60
#